data_AF-A0A845Q9T5-F1
#
_entry.id   AF-A0A845Q9T5-F1
#
_cell.length_a   1.000
_cell.length_b   1.000
_cell.length_c   1.000
_cell.angle_alpha   90.00
_cell.angle_beta   90.00
_cell.angle_gamma   90.00
#
_symmetry.space_group_name_H-M   'P 1'
#
loop_
_entity.id
_entity.type
_entity.pdbx_description
1 polymer ?
#
loop_
_entity_poly.entity_id
_entity_poly.type
_entity_poly.pdbx_seq_one_letter_code
_entity_poly.pdbx_strand_id
1 'polypeptide(L)'
;MADESSRVNTNRRLYGQFIIEWQMFECILEVAIRDILKISYLHAHTVLGSLQFKTKASIAKALLQQRGREKDKKAIRLINKITREARRNALIHSIVWEADDGIEFVKRDVDDKLKVRSKTFRGKFALGMHLIQLEAGCYDLCQQLGITGASLHRYRQAADKLLDETQTLP
;
A
#
# COMPACT_ATOMS: atom_id res chain seq x y z
N MET A 1 0.44 13.03 -32.55
CA MET A 1 -0.25 11.76 -32.27
C MET A 1 0.64 10.70 -31.62
N ALA A 2 1.88 10.43 -32.08
CA ALA A 2 2.75 9.43 -31.44
C ALA A 2 3.21 9.79 -30.00
N ASP A 3 3.38 11.09 -29.71
CA ASP A 3 3.85 11.59 -28.41
C ASP A 3 2.78 11.49 -27.30
N GLU A 4 1.52 11.76 -27.64
CA GLU A 4 0.40 11.75 -26.70
C GLU A 4 0.10 10.32 -26.22
N SER A 5 -0.01 9.35 -27.13
CA SER A 5 -0.20 7.94 -26.78
C SER A 5 0.94 7.37 -25.91
N SER A 6 2.19 7.80 -26.16
CA SER A 6 3.35 7.42 -25.34
C SER A 6 3.26 7.95 -23.90
N ARG A 7 2.83 9.20 -23.74
CA ARG A 7 2.65 9.85 -22.42
C ARG A 7 1.53 9.21 -21.61
N VAL A 8 0.41 8.91 -22.25
CA VAL A 8 -0.76 8.25 -21.62
C VAL A 8 -0.40 6.88 -21.09
N ASN A 9 0.29 6.08 -21.91
CA ASN A 9 0.78 4.78 -21.51
C ASN A 9 1.75 4.87 -20.32
N THR A 10 2.57 5.94 -20.25
CA THR A 10 3.48 6.17 -19.11
C THR A 10 2.72 6.42 -17.81
N ASN A 11 1.72 7.31 -17.80
CA ASN A 11 0.96 7.64 -16.58
C ASN A 11 0.17 6.42 -16.05
N ARG A 12 -0.44 5.63 -16.94
CA ARG A 12 -1.15 4.41 -16.56
C ARG A 12 -0.21 3.36 -15.96
N ARG A 13 0.98 3.19 -16.54
CA ARG A 13 2.03 2.29 -16.00
C ARG A 13 2.49 2.73 -14.61
N LEU A 14 2.80 4.01 -14.43
CA LEU A 14 3.19 4.56 -13.13
C LEU A 14 2.10 4.37 -12.07
N TYR A 15 0.83 4.51 -12.46
CA TYR A 15 -0.29 4.24 -11.56
C TYR A 15 -0.41 2.76 -11.20
N GLY A 16 -0.28 1.85 -12.18
CA GLY A 16 -0.23 0.41 -11.92
C GLY A 16 0.89 0.03 -10.95
N GLN A 17 2.09 0.58 -11.14
CA GLN A 17 3.23 0.40 -10.24
C GLN A 17 2.94 0.92 -8.84
N PHE A 18 2.36 2.12 -8.72
CA PHE A 18 1.96 2.67 -7.43
C PHE A 18 0.99 1.75 -6.68
N ILE A 19 0.00 1.17 -7.38
CA ILE A 19 -0.95 0.24 -6.77
C ILE A 19 -0.23 -1.03 -6.28
N ILE A 20 0.69 -1.58 -7.07
CA ILE A 20 1.48 -2.76 -6.67
C ILE A 20 2.30 -2.46 -5.40
N GLU A 21 3.03 -1.35 -5.39
CA GLU A 21 3.83 -0.94 -4.24
C GLU A 21 2.98 -0.63 -3.01
N TRP A 22 1.77 -0.11 -3.20
CA TRP A 22 0.83 0.07 -2.12
C TRP A 22 0.38 -1.27 -1.51
N GLN A 23 0.08 -2.27 -2.35
CA GLN A 23 -0.25 -3.61 -1.84
C GLN A 23 0.94 -4.25 -1.14
N MET A 24 2.17 -4.01 -1.62
CA MET A 24 3.38 -4.45 -0.95
C MET A 24 3.50 -3.81 0.44
N PHE A 25 3.20 -2.52 0.58
CA PHE A 25 3.16 -1.85 1.87
C PHE A 25 2.14 -2.50 2.83
N GLU A 26 0.94 -2.85 2.36
CA GLU A 26 -0.05 -3.56 3.18
C GLU A 26 0.47 -4.93 3.65
N CYS A 27 1.08 -5.70 2.75
CA CYS A 27 1.71 -6.99 3.05
C CYS A 27 2.83 -6.86 4.10
N ILE A 28 3.66 -5.82 4.00
CA ILE A 28 4.70 -5.53 5.00
C ILE A 28 4.08 -5.32 6.40
N LEU A 29 2.95 -4.61 6.49
CA LEU A 29 2.26 -4.42 7.77
C LEU A 29 1.71 -5.74 8.32
N GLU A 30 1.17 -6.60 7.47
CA GLU A 30 0.67 -7.92 7.89
C GLU A 30 1.78 -8.83 8.40
N VAL A 31 2.92 -8.88 7.70
CA VAL A 31 4.11 -9.61 8.15
C VAL A 31 4.63 -9.04 9.47
N ALA A 32 4.66 -7.71 9.62
CA ALA A 32 5.05 -7.07 10.87
C ALA A 32 4.15 -7.48 12.05
N ILE A 33 2.83 -7.45 11.86
CA ILE A 33 1.86 -7.87 12.87
C ILE A 33 2.06 -9.34 13.22
N ARG A 34 2.18 -10.20 12.19
CA ARG A 34 2.46 -11.63 12.35
C ARG A 34 3.71 -11.87 13.20
N ASP A 35 4.81 -11.19 12.91
CA ASP A 35 6.08 -11.38 13.61
C ASP A 35 6.03 -10.87 15.05
N ILE A 36 5.28 -9.80 15.32
CA ILE A 36 5.09 -9.29 16.69
C ILE A 36 4.22 -10.24 17.51
N LEU A 37 3.10 -10.72 16.95
CA LEU A 37 2.17 -11.62 17.61
C LEU A 37 2.63 -13.09 17.62
N LYS A 38 3.68 -13.42 16.86
CA LYS A 38 4.23 -14.77 16.70
C LYS A 38 3.20 -15.80 16.23
N ILE A 39 2.29 -15.39 15.36
CA ILE A 39 1.29 -16.30 14.75
C ILE A 39 1.82 -16.93 13.46
N SER A 40 1.16 -17.99 12.99
CA SER A 40 1.50 -18.61 11.71
C SER A 40 1.20 -17.65 10.54
N TYR A 41 1.87 -17.86 9.40
CA TYR A 41 1.58 -17.09 8.18
C TYR A 41 0.14 -17.29 7.70
N LEU A 42 -0.37 -18.52 7.83
CA LEU A 42 -1.74 -18.86 7.48
C LEU A 42 -2.76 -18.12 8.35
N HIS A 43 -2.59 -18.13 9.67
CA HIS A 43 -3.49 -17.39 10.58
C HIS A 43 -3.42 -15.88 10.34
N ALA A 44 -2.25 -15.34 10.00
CA ALA A 44 -2.13 -13.94 9.65
C ALA A 44 -2.95 -13.60 8.39
N HIS A 45 -2.91 -14.43 7.33
CA HIS A 45 -3.78 -14.25 6.16
C HIS A 45 -5.26 -14.29 6.52
N THR A 46 -5.69 -15.30 7.27
CA THR A 46 -7.10 -15.47 7.65
C THR A 46 -7.63 -14.27 8.44
N VAL A 47 -6.85 -13.77 9.41
CA VAL A 47 -7.30 -12.71 10.32
C VAL A 47 -7.12 -11.32 9.71
N LEU A 48 -5.99 -11.08 9.03
CA LEU A 48 -5.63 -9.73 8.57
C LEU A 48 -6.13 -9.44 7.15
N GLY A 49 -6.29 -10.46 6.29
CA GLY A 49 -6.65 -10.28 4.88
C GLY A 49 -8.00 -9.59 4.66
N SER A 50 -8.95 -9.73 5.59
CA SER A 50 -10.26 -9.07 5.54
C SER A 50 -10.26 -7.64 6.08
N LEU A 51 -9.18 -7.21 6.73
CA LEU A 51 -9.12 -5.91 7.37
C LEU A 51 -8.83 -4.81 6.35
N GLN A 52 -9.42 -3.64 6.58
CA GLN A 52 -9.03 -2.44 5.83
C GLN A 52 -7.63 -1.98 6.24
N PHE A 53 -6.90 -1.38 5.29
CA PHE A 53 -5.58 -0.78 5.53
C PHE A 53 -5.48 0.02 6.84
N LYS A 54 -6.44 0.93 7.09
CA LYS A 54 -6.42 1.81 8.26
C LYS A 54 -6.38 0.99 9.56
N THR A 55 -7.11 -0.13 9.60
CA THR A 55 -7.14 -1.05 10.73
C THR A 55 -5.80 -1.77 10.87
N LYS A 56 -5.24 -2.33 9.78
CA LYS A 56 -3.92 -2.97 9.77
C LYS A 56 -2.82 -2.02 10.28
N ALA A 57 -2.77 -0.80 9.73
CA ALA A 57 -1.81 0.22 10.14
C ALA A 57 -1.98 0.63 11.61
N SER A 58 -3.21 0.70 12.12
CA SER A 58 -3.48 0.98 13.53
C SER A 58 -2.98 -0.15 14.43
N ILE A 59 -3.27 -1.41 14.10
CA ILE A 59 -2.82 -2.60 14.84
C ILE A 59 -1.29 -2.63 14.88
N ALA A 60 -0.63 -2.52 13.71
CA ALA A 60 0.83 -2.53 13.63
C ALA A 60 1.45 -1.44 14.52
N LYS A 61 0.95 -0.21 14.46
CA LYS A 61 1.45 0.90 15.29
C LYS A 61 1.22 0.66 16.78
N ALA A 62 0.05 0.19 17.19
CA ALA A 62 -0.25 -0.13 18.59
C ALA A 62 0.71 -1.21 19.14
N LEU A 63 0.92 -2.27 18.37
CA LEU A 63 1.85 -3.35 18.73
C LEU A 63 3.30 -2.88 18.82
N LEU A 64 3.75 -2.03 17.88
CA LEU A 64 5.07 -1.40 17.92
C LEU A 64 5.23 -0.48 19.13
N GLN A 65 4.20 0.31 19.45
CA GLN A 65 4.20 1.22 20.59
C GLN A 65 4.29 0.45 21.91
N GLN A 66 3.57 -0.68 22.03
CA GLN A 66 3.62 -1.54 23.22
C GLN A 66 5.00 -2.16 23.45
N ARG A 67 5.76 -2.48 22.40
CA ARG A 67 7.14 -2.98 22.52
C ARG A 67 8.13 -1.89 22.95
N GLY A 68 7.87 -0.64 22.57
CA GLY A 68 8.56 0.55 23.10
C GLY A 68 10.02 0.74 22.69
N ARG A 69 10.59 -0.04 21.76
CA ARG A 69 12.01 0.08 21.38
C ARG A 69 12.22 1.27 20.45
N GLU A 70 13.44 1.83 20.41
CA GLU A 70 13.76 2.95 19.52
C GLU A 70 13.51 2.65 18.04
N LYS A 71 13.80 1.41 17.60
CA LYS A 71 13.46 0.96 16.25
C LYS A 71 11.96 0.96 15.97
N ASP A 72 11.13 0.66 16.96
CA ASP A 72 9.68 0.63 16.81
C ASP A 72 9.14 2.06 16.64
N LYS A 73 9.68 3.03 17.39
CA LYS A 73 9.37 4.46 17.22
C LYS A 73 9.74 4.97 15.82
N LYS A 74 10.85 4.51 15.25
CA LYS A 74 11.25 4.83 13.87
C LYS A 74 10.29 4.20 12.85
N ALA A 75 9.92 2.94 13.03
CA ALA A 75 8.94 2.26 12.17
C ALA A 75 7.58 2.96 12.18
N ILE A 76 7.08 3.38 13.35
CA ILE A 76 5.82 4.15 13.47
C ILE A 76 5.90 5.45 12.66
N ARG A 77 7.04 6.17 12.74
CA ARG A 77 7.26 7.40 11.95
C ARG A 77 7.24 7.12 10.45
N LEU A 78 7.86 6.03 10.00
CA LEU A 78 7.85 5.61 8.60
C LEU A 78 6.43 5.25 8.13
N ILE A 79 5.67 4.47 8.91
CA ILE A 79 4.26 4.12 8.58
C ILE A 79 3.42 5.40 8.40
N ASN A 80 3.54 6.36 9.32
CA ASN A 80 2.81 7.62 9.24
C ASN A 80 3.27 8.47 8.03
N LYS A 81 4.58 8.49 7.75
CA LYS A 81 5.16 9.20 6.61
C LYS A 81 4.63 8.64 5.29
N ILE A 82 4.76 7.32 5.07
CA ILE A 82 4.27 6.61 3.88
C ILE A 82 2.78 6.85 3.70
N THR A 83 1.97 6.68 4.76
CA THR A 83 0.51 6.87 4.69
C THR A 83 0.13 8.28 4.25
N ARG A 84 0.87 9.30 4.70
CA ARG A 84 0.63 10.71 4.35
C ARG A 84 1.12 11.04 2.94
N GLU A 85 2.34 10.63 2.60
CA GLU A 85 3.03 10.98 1.34
C GLU A 85 2.48 10.22 0.13
N ALA A 86 2.07 8.97 0.33
CA ALA A 86 1.42 8.16 -0.70
C ALA A 86 0.07 8.74 -1.11
N ARG A 87 -0.51 9.68 -0.34
CA ARG A 87 -1.83 10.30 -0.64
C ARG A 87 -2.89 9.27 -1.03
N ARG A 88 -2.83 8.08 -0.42
CA ARG A 88 -3.59 6.89 -0.83
C ARG A 88 -5.06 7.18 -1.05
N ASN A 89 -5.69 7.90 -0.12
CA ASN A 89 -7.12 8.20 -0.22
C ASN A 89 -7.48 9.01 -1.48
N ALA A 90 -6.57 9.84 -1.98
CA ALA A 90 -6.77 10.55 -3.24
C ALA A 90 -6.43 9.69 -4.45
N LEU A 91 -5.48 8.76 -4.37
CA LEU A 91 -5.06 7.96 -5.51
C LEU A 91 -5.91 6.71 -5.72
N ILE A 92 -6.32 6.02 -4.65
CA ILE A 92 -7.01 4.72 -4.71
C ILE A 92 -8.54 4.85 -4.72
N HIS A 93 -9.10 5.89 -4.08
CA HIS A 93 -10.56 6.06 -3.94
C HIS A 93 -11.14 7.12 -4.88
N SER A 94 -10.42 7.48 -5.92
CA SER A 94 -10.86 8.48 -6.90
C SER A 94 -11.20 7.83 -8.22
N ILE A 95 -12.10 8.47 -8.96
CA ILE A 95 -12.22 8.20 -10.39
C ILE A 95 -10.96 8.77 -11.06
N VAL A 96 -10.36 7.99 -11.94
CA VAL A 96 -9.14 8.35 -12.65
C VAL A 96 -9.50 8.80 -14.06
N TRP A 97 -9.09 10.00 -14.42
CA TRP A 97 -9.26 10.58 -15.75
C TRP A 97 -7.91 10.95 -16.34
N GLU A 98 -7.84 10.89 -17.67
CA GLU A 98 -6.73 11.44 -18.42
C GLU A 98 -6.96 12.93 -18.61
N ALA A 99 -5.93 13.74 -18.33
CA ALA A 99 -5.97 15.19 -18.53
C ALA A 99 -4.90 15.60 -19.54
N ASP A 100 -5.09 16.76 -20.18
CA ASP A 100 -4.22 17.27 -21.26
C ASP A 100 -2.73 17.34 -20.87
N ASP A 101 -2.41 17.45 -19.58
CA ASP A 101 -1.05 17.52 -19.05
C ASP A 101 -0.75 16.54 -17.90
N GLY A 102 -1.56 15.49 -17.72
CA GLY A 102 -1.35 14.56 -16.61
C GLY A 102 -2.45 13.55 -16.37
N ILE A 103 -2.63 13.21 -15.10
CA ILE A 103 -3.67 12.29 -14.63
C ILE A 103 -4.46 12.98 -13.52
N GLU A 104 -5.79 12.98 -13.65
CA GLU A 104 -6.68 13.59 -12.68
C GLU A 104 -7.38 12.53 -11.83
N PHE A 105 -7.38 12.76 -10.53
CA PHE A 105 -8.06 11.93 -9.55
C PHE A 105 -9.21 12.72 -8.94
N VAL A 106 -10.44 12.28 -9.21
CA VAL A 106 -11.66 12.90 -8.68
C VAL A 106 -12.20 12.05 -7.53
N LYS A 107 -11.98 12.52 -6.29
CA LYS A 107 -12.54 11.91 -5.07
C LYS A 107 -13.97 12.41 -4.86
N ARG A 108 -14.87 11.49 -4.55
CA ARG A 108 -16.23 11.78 -4.10
C ARG A 108 -16.35 11.38 -2.63
N ASP A 109 -16.97 12.23 -1.83
CA ASP A 109 -17.21 12.03 -0.41
C ASP A 109 -18.72 12.16 -0.17
N VAL A 110 -19.32 11.19 0.52
CA VAL A 110 -20.78 11.05 0.64
C VAL A 110 -21.27 10.99 2.08
N ASP A 111 -20.40 11.21 3.07
CA ASP A 111 -20.72 10.96 4.49
C ASP A 111 -21.90 11.79 5.04
N ASP A 112 -22.05 13.06 4.63
CA ASP A 112 -23.19 13.92 5.03
C ASP A 112 -23.87 14.62 3.84
N LYS A 113 -23.07 15.07 2.86
CA LYS A 113 -23.47 15.71 1.61
C LYS A 113 -22.46 15.31 0.54
N LEU A 114 -22.91 15.13 -0.69
CA LEU A 114 -22.01 14.86 -1.81
C LEU A 114 -21.00 16.01 -1.96
N LYS A 115 -19.72 15.74 -1.64
CA LYS A 115 -18.59 16.65 -1.86
C LYS A 115 -17.66 16.02 -2.89
N VAL A 116 -17.33 16.77 -3.93
CA VAL A 116 -16.38 16.34 -4.96
C VAL A 116 -15.10 17.15 -4.80
N ARG A 117 -13.95 16.47 -4.78
CA ARG A 117 -12.63 17.10 -4.77
C ARG A 117 -11.78 16.44 -5.85
N SER A 118 -11.24 17.22 -6.77
CA SER A 118 -10.29 16.69 -7.75
C SER A 118 -8.86 17.06 -7.40
N LYS A 119 -7.93 16.26 -7.94
CA LYS A 119 -6.51 16.50 -7.86
C LYS A 119 -5.83 16.02 -9.12
N THR A 120 -5.27 16.96 -9.87
CA THR A 120 -4.47 16.66 -11.04
C THR A 120 -3.00 16.54 -10.66
N PHE A 121 -2.37 15.45 -11.07
CA PHE A 121 -0.93 15.29 -11.04
C PHE A 121 -0.41 15.65 -12.43
N ARG A 122 0.10 16.87 -12.54
CA ARG A 122 0.56 17.47 -13.80
C ARG A 122 2.02 17.14 -14.07
N GLY A 123 2.35 16.91 -15.33
CA GLY A 123 3.71 16.62 -15.77
C GLY A 123 4.05 15.13 -15.74
N LYS A 124 5.00 14.75 -16.61
CA LYS A 124 5.36 13.36 -16.92
C LYS A 124 5.80 12.51 -15.72
N PHE A 125 6.22 13.16 -14.62
CA PHE A 125 6.82 12.49 -13.46
C PHE A 125 6.12 12.75 -12.12
N ALA A 126 4.99 13.47 -12.10
CA ALA A 126 4.34 13.83 -10.83
C ALA A 126 3.91 12.60 -10.03
N LEU A 127 3.46 11.53 -10.69
CA LEU A 127 3.16 10.26 -10.03
C LEU A 127 4.43 9.45 -9.71
N GLY A 128 5.47 9.57 -10.54
CA GLY A 128 6.76 8.90 -10.34
C GLY A 128 7.44 9.29 -9.04
N MET A 129 7.37 10.57 -8.63
CA MET A 129 7.93 10.99 -7.33
C MET A 129 7.19 10.36 -6.14
N HIS A 130 5.87 10.19 -6.23
CA HIS A 130 5.09 9.52 -5.19
C HIS A 130 5.41 8.01 -5.13
N LEU A 131 5.63 7.38 -6.29
CA LEU A 131 6.07 5.99 -6.37
C LEU A 131 7.45 5.81 -5.70
N ILE A 132 8.45 6.61 -6.08
CA ILE A 132 9.81 6.54 -5.50
C ILE A 132 9.78 6.72 -3.98
N GLN A 133 8.97 7.66 -3.48
CA GLN A 133 8.81 7.88 -2.04
C GLN A 133 8.18 6.67 -1.32
N LEU A 134 7.20 6.03 -1.97
CA LEU A 134 6.56 4.83 -1.45
C LEU A 134 7.54 3.66 -1.42
N GLU A 135 8.24 3.38 -2.53
CA GLU A 135 9.24 2.31 -2.64
C GLU A 135 10.36 2.47 -1.60
N ALA A 136 10.95 3.66 -1.51
CA ALA A 136 11.99 3.96 -0.53
C ALA A 136 11.46 3.81 0.91
N GLY A 137 10.25 4.28 1.17
CA GLY A 137 9.61 4.13 2.47
C GLY A 137 9.35 2.66 2.85
N CYS A 138 8.89 1.84 1.90
CA CYS A 138 8.70 0.39 2.09
C CYS A 138 10.04 -0.30 2.38
N TYR A 139 11.09 0.03 1.63
CA TYR A 139 12.43 -0.49 1.86
C TYR A 139 12.94 -0.15 3.27
N ASP A 140 12.89 1.12 3.65
CA ASP A 140 13.32 1.60 4.97
C ASP A 140 12.52 0.92 6.10
N LEU A 141 11.22 0.73 5.89
CA LEU A 141 10.35 0.08 6.86
C LEU A 141 10.71 -1.41 7.03
N CYS A 142 10.97 -2.12 5.93
CA CYS A 142 11.44 -3.50 5.97
C CYS A 142 12.74 -3.64 6.75
N GLN A 143 13.74 -2.78 6.46
CA GLN A 143 14.99 -2.74 7.21
C GLN A 143 14.76 -2.47 8.69
N GLN A 144 13.88 -1.51 9.01
CA GLN A 144 13.62 -1.13 10.39
C GLN A 144 12.94 -2.24 11.21
N LEU A 145 12.08 -3.02 10.56
CA LEU A 145 11.33 -4.12 11.17
C LEU A 145 12.07 -5.47 11.11
N GLY A 146 13.12 -5.57 10.29
CA GLY A 146 13.82 -6.83 10.02
C GLY A 146 13.04 -7.77 9.09
N ILE A 147 12.15 -7.22 8.27
CA ILE A 147 11.38 -7.98 7.27
C ILE A 147 12.26 -8.17 6.04
N THR A 148 12.43 -9.43 5.64
CA THR A 148 13.28 -9.83 4.52
C THR A 148 12.45 -10.31 3.33
N GLY A 149 13.05 -10.36 2.14
CA GLY A 149 12.41 -10.99 0.98
C GLY A 149 11.98 -12.44 1.24
N ALA A 150 12.73 -13.18 2.07
CA ALA A 150 12.34 -14.53 2.50
C ALA A 150 11.08 -14.55 3.38
N SER A 151 10.87 -13.52 4.21
CA SER A 151 9.67 -13.40 5.05
C SER A 151 8.43 -13.13 4.20
N LEU A 152 8.54 -12.22 3.23
CA LEU A 152 7.49 -11.94 2.25
C LEU A 152 7.20 -13.17 1.37
N HIS A 153 8.23 -13.90 0.95
CA HIS A 153 8.06 -15.13 0.17
C HIS A 153 7.31 -16.22 0.95
N ARG A 154 7.63 -16.43 2.23
CA ARG A 154 6.88 -17.37 3.09
C ARG A 154 5.44 -16.91 3.32
N TYR A 155 5.21 -15.60 3.42
CA TYR A 155 3.86 -15.04 3.49
C TYR A 155 3.07 -15.39 2.23
N ARG A 156 3.64 -15.19 1.03
CA ARG A 156 3.05 -15.61 -0.24
C ARG A 156 2.76 -17.12 -0.30
N GLN A 157 3.72 -17.97 0.06
CA GLN A 157 3.54 -19.43 0.04
C GLN A 157 2.37 -19.89 0.92
N ALA A 158 2.06 -19.17 2.01
CA ALA A 158 0.89 -19.47 2.82
C ALA A 158 -0.44 -19.12 2.12
N ALA A 159 -0.45 -18.09 1.26
CA ALA A 159 -1.60 -17.78 0.41
C ALA A 159 -1.77 -18.83 -0.69
N ASP A 160 -0.68 -19.32 -1.29
CA ASP A 160 -0.72 -20.36 -2.32
C ASP A 160 -1.42 -21.63 -1.77
N LYS A 161 -1.16 -22.01 -0.51
CA LYS A 161 -1.86 -23.13 0.15
C LYS A 161 -3.38 -22.94 0.26
N LEU A 162 -3.83 -21.72 0.57
CA LEU A 162 -5.26 -21.40 0.62
C LEU A 162 -5.92 -21.47 -0.76
N LEU A 163 -5.18 -21.10 -1.81
CA LEU A 163 -5.65 -21.22 -3.18
C LEU A 163 -5.82 -22.69 -3.59
N ASP A 164 -4.84 -23.54 -3.27
CA ASP A 164 -4.91 -24.97 -3.56
C ASP A 164 -6.09 -25.64 -2.82
N GLU A 165 -6.32 -25.29 -1.55
CA GLU A 165 -7.44 -25.80 -0.75
C GLU A 165 -8.80 -25.38 -1.34
N THR A 166 -8.92 -24.15 -1.83
CA THR A 166 -10.18 -23.66 -2.42
C THR A 166 -10.49 -24.22 -3.80
N GLN A 167 -9.47 -24.59 -4.60
CA GLN A 167 -9.66 -25.25 -5.90
C GLN A 167 -10.11 -26.71 -5.79
N THR A 168 -10.04 -27.29 -4.59
CA THR A 168 -10.50 -28.66 -4.30
C THR A 168 -11.91 -28.72 -3.73
N LEU A 169 -12.56 -27.56 -3.52
CA LEU A 169 -13.97 -27.50 -3.11
C LEU A 169 -14.87 -27.61 -4.37
N PRO A 170 -15.85 -28.54 -4.38
CA PRO A 170 -16.72 -28.81 -5.53
C PRO A 170 -17.66 -27.66 -5.89
#